data_AF-A0A444KUD1-F1
#
_entry.id   AF-A0A444KUD1-F1
#
_cell.length_a   1.000
_cell.length_b   1.000
_cell.length_c   1.000
_cell.angle_alpha   90.00
_cell.angle_beta   90.00
_cell.angle_gamma   90.00
#
_symmetry.space_group_name_H-M   'P 1'
#
loop_
_entity.id
_entity.type
_entity.pdbx_description
1 polymer ?
#
loop_
_entity_poly.entity_id
_entity_poly.type
_entity_poly.pdbx_seq_one_letter_code
_entity_poly.pdbx_strand_id
1 'polypeptide(L)' 'MSDFDPHLTIADLRVLYCVKGVKKQMDAAGLDFARFIKEGAKASELRGVGLDAQVDRAVEFVKARDAANG' A
#
# COMPACT_ATOMS: atom_id res chain seq x y z
N MET A 1 -7.71 0.03 17.48
CA MET A 1 -7.02 0.27 16.19
C MET A 1 -5.67 -0.40 16.31
N SER A 2 -5.37 -1.38 15.45
CA SER A 2 -4.12 -2.14 15.55
C SER A 2 -2.92 -1.22 15.28
N ASP A 3 -1.93 -1.18 16.18
CA ASP A 3 -0.64 -0.48 16.04
C ASP A 3 0.24 -1.01 14.88
N PHE A 4 -0.35 -1.75 13.94
CA PHE A 4 0.35 -2.35 12.82
C PHE A 4 0.27 -1.41 11.61
N ASP A 5 1.30 -0.61 11.45
CA ASP A 5 1.47 0.34 10.36
C ASP A 5 2.66 -0.08 9.46
N PRO A 6 2.47 -1.09 8.58
CA PRO A 6 3.56 -1.61 7.78
C PRO A 6 3.99 -0.61 6.70
N HIS A 7 5.25 -0.71 6.31
CA HIS A 7 5.79 -0.01 5.16
C HIS A 7 5.40 -0.75 3.88
N LEU A 8 4.59 -0.12 3.04
CA LEU A 8 4.08 -0.69 1.79
C LEU A 8 4.91 -0.21 0.61
N THR A 9 5.20 -1.13 -0.31
CA THR A 9 5.87 -0.84 -1.57
C THR A 9 4.99 -1.22 -2.76
N ILE A 10 5.40 -0.84 -3.96
CA ILE A 10 4.73 -1.30 -5.18
C ILE A 10 4.79 -2.82 -5.34
N ALA A 11 5.76 -3.51 -4.73
CA ALA A 11 5.85 -4.97 -4.75
C ALA A 11 4.69 -5.61 -3.97
N ASP A 12 4.26 -5.00 -2.86
CA ASP A 12 3.13 -5.49 -2.07
C ASP A 12 1.80 -5.21 -2.77
N LEU A 13 1.67 -4.02 -3.38
CA LEU A 13 0.45 -3.63 -4.10
C LEU A 13 0.27 -4.37 -5.42
N ARG A 14 1.36 -4.66 -6.15
CA ARG A 14 1.28 -5.28 -7.48
C ARG A 14 0.83 -6.75 -7.49
N VAL A 15 0.82 -7.39 -6.31
CA VAL A 15 0.28 -8.74 -6.12
C VAL A 15 -1.25 -8.72 -6.18
N LEU A 16 -1.84 -7.64 -5.69
CA LEU A 16 -3.30 -7.49 -5.57
C LEU A 16 -3.89 -6.64 -6.71
N TYR A 17 -3.13 -5.68 -7.22
CA TYR A 17 -3.60 -4.66 -8.16
C TYR A 17 -2.62 -4.46 -9.30
N CYS A 18 -3.10 -4.03 -10.47
CA CYS A 18 -2.19 -3.64 -11.53
C CYS A 18 -1.49 -2.31 -11.20
N VAL A 19 -0.19 -2.21 -11.52
CA VAL A 19 0.63 -1.01 -11.28
C VAL A 19 0.00 0.24 -11.91
N LYS A 20 -0.62 0.10 -13.09
CA LYS A 20 -1.35 1.19 -13.76
C LYS A 20 -2.58 1.67 -12.96
N GLY A 21 -3.30 0.75 -12.33
CA GLY A 21 -4.45 1.06 -11.49
C GLY A 21 -4.04 1.78 -10.21
N VAL A 22 -2.98 1.30 -9.56
CA VAL A 22 -2.36 1.96 -8.40
C VAL A 22 -1.92 3.37 -8.76
N LYS A 23 -1.18 3.55 -9.86
CA LYS A 23 -0.76 4.88 -10.34
C LYS A 23 -1.95 5.82 -10.52
N LYS A 24 -2.99 5.39 -11.23
CA LYS A 24 -4.19 6.22 -11.48
C LYS A 24 -4.85 6.66 -10.17
N GLN A 25 -4.93 5.77 -9.19
CA GLN A 25 -5.53 6.07 -7.89
C GLN A 25 -4.66 7.03 -7.07
N MET A 26 -3.34 6.82 -7.05
CA MET A 26 -2.40 7.71 -6.38
C MET A 26 -2.39 9.11 -7.01
N ASP A 27 -2.40 9.20 -8.34
CA ASP A 27 -2.52 10.46 -9.07
C ASP A 27 -3.85 11.18 -8.70
N ALA A 28 -4.96 10.45 -8.57
CA ALA A 28 -6.26 11.01 -8.17
C ALA A 28 -6.29 11.47 -6.70
N ALA A 29 -5.49 10.81 -5.85
CA ALA A 29 -5.30 11.15 -4.45
C ALA A 29 -4.28 12.29 -4.23
N GLY A 30 -3.62 12.78 -5.28
CA GLY A 30 -2.55 13.78 -5.18
C GLY A 30 -1.24 13.24 -4.57
N LEU A 31 -1.06 11.91 -4.55
CA LEU A 31 0.15 11.26 -4.06
C LEU A 31 1.19 11.12 -5.17
N ASP A 32 2.46 11.31 -4.83
CA ASP A 32 3.57 11.12 -5.77
C ASP A 32 3.88 9.63 -5.97
N PHE A 33 3.37 9.07 -7.06
CA PHE A 33 3.62 7.68 -7.45
C PHE A 33 5.10 7.38 -7.72
N ALA A 34 5.86 8.34 -8.25
CA ALA A 34 7.28 8.14 -8.55
C ALA A 34 8.10 8.05 -7.26
N ARG A 35 7.76 8.87 -6.25
CA ARG A 35 8.30 8.77 -4.89
C ARG A 35 7.92 7.43 -4.26
N PHE A 36 6.64 7.04 -4.33
CA PHE A 36 6.17 5.78 -3.75
C PHE A 36 6.88 4.54 -4.33
N ILE A 37 7.16 4.49 -5.63
CA ILE A 37 7.91 3.36 -6.21
C ILE A 37 9.31 3.23 -5.61
N LYS A 38 9.96 4.35 -5.32
CA LYS A 38 11.35 4.39 -4.83
C LYS A 38 11.45 4.16 -3.33
N GLU A 39 10.60 4.85 -2.58
CA GLU A 39 10.69 4.94 -1.12
C GLU A 39 9.68 4.03 -0.42
N GLY A 40 8.58 3.66 -1.09
CA GLY A 40 7.39 3.14 -0.44
C GLY A 40 6.67 4.22 0.39
N ALA A 41 5.70 3.80 1.18
CA ALA A 41 5.01 4.65 2.16
C ALA A 41 4.39 3.79 3.25
N LYS A 42 4.17 4.35 4.43
CA LYS A 42 3.42 3.66 5.48
C LYS A 42 1.94 3.54 5.11
N ALA A 43 1.29 2.50 5.59
CA ALA A 43 -0.14 2.30 5.39
C ALA A 43 -0.96 3.51 5.90
N SER A 44 -0.56 4.09 7.04
CA SER A 44 -1.18 5.30 7.60
C SER A 44 -1.08 6.52 6.68
N GLU A 45 0.01 6.67 5.93
CA GLU A 45 0.21 7.77 4.96
C GLU A 45 -0.64 7.60 3.69
N LEU A 46 -1.01 6.36 3.37
CA LEU A 46 -1.85 6.03 2.22
C LEU A 46 -3.35 5.97 2.57
N ARG A 47 -3.69 5.92 3.85
CA ARG A 47 -5.08 5.97 4.34
C ARG A 47 -5.60 7.41 4.35
N GLY A 48 -6.92 7.55 4.21
CA GLY A 48 -7.61 8.84 4.23
C GLY A 48 -7.59 9.62 2.92
N VAL A 49 -6.96 9.09 1.87
CA VAL A 49 -6.89 9.70 0.54
C VAL A 49 -7.65 8.92 -0.55
N GLY A 50 -8.52 7.99 -0.14
CA GLY A 50 -9.38 7.20 -1.03
C GLY A 50 -8.84 5.83 -1.44
N LEU A 51 -7.68 5.44 -0.91
CA LEU A 51 -7.02 4.14 -1.16
C LEU A 51 -7.30 3.11 -0.05
N ASP A 52 -8.13 3.44 0.95
CA ASP A 52 -8.25 2.71 2.22
C ASP A 52 -8.50 1.20 2.04
N ALA A 53 -9.48 0.83 1.21
CA ALA A 53 -9.80 -0.57 0.97
C ALA A 53 -8.65 -1.34 0.28
N GLN A 54 -7.84 -0.66 -0.55
CA GLN A 54 -6.67 -1.28 -1.18
C GLN A 54 -5.53 -1.44 -0.18
N VAL A 55 -5.29 -0.41 0.63
CA VAL A 55 -4.28 -0.38 1.68
C VAL A 55 -4.57 -1.44 2.73
N ASP A 56 -5.82 -1.57 3.20
CA ASP A 56 -6.19 -2.56 4.21
C ASP A 56 -5.93 -4.00 3.74
N ARG A 57 -6.29 -4.32 2.49
CA ARG A 57 -5.98 -5.63 1.90
C ARG A 57 -4.47 -5.86 1.75
N ALA A 58 -3.71 -4.83 1.41
CA ALA A 58 -2.25 -4.93 1.32
C ALA A 58 -1.62 -5.15 2.71
N VAL A 59 -2.13 -4.49 3.73
CA VAL A 59 -1.73 -4.67 5.14
C VAL A 59 -2.00 -6.10 5.61
N GLU A 60 -3.20 -6.64 5.32
CA GLU A 60 -3.54 -8.03 5.64
C GLU A 60 -2.62 -9.03 4.93
N PHE A 61 -2.32 -8.79 3.65
CA PHE A 61 -1.41 -9.63 2.88
C PHE A 61 0.01 -9.62 3.44
N VAL A 62 0.55 -8.43 3.76
CA VAL A 62 1.87 -8.29 4.38
C VAL A 62 1.90 -9.00 5.73
N LYS A 63 0.87 -8.81 6.56
CA LYS A 63 0.76 -9.49 7.85
C LYS A 63 0.73 -11.02 7.72
N ALA A 64 0.00 -11.55 6.74
CA ALA A 64 -0.04 -12.98 6.46
C ALA A 64 1.29 -13.53 5.97
N ARG A 65 1.98 -12.80 5.07
CA ARG A 65 3.32 -13.15 4.58
C ARG A 65 4.33 -13.19 5.72
N ASP A 66 4.34 -12.17 6.57
CA ASP A 66 5.30 -12.06 7.66
C ASP A 66 5.06 -13.14 8.72
N ALA A 67 3.80 -13.51 8.98
CA ALA A 67 3.45 -14.64 9.85
C ALA A 67 3.83 -16.01 9.27
N ALA A 68 3.87 -16.16 7.93
CA ALA A 68 4.25 -17.41 7.27
C ALA A 68 5.77 -17.60 7.15
N ASN A 69 6.54 -16.51 7.25
CA ASN A 69 8.01 -16.53 7.19
C ASN A 69 8.67 -16.49 8.57
N GLY A 70 7.88 -16.44 9.65
CA GLY A 70 8.33 -16.42 11.05
C GLY A 70 8.32 -17.79 11.72
#